data_AF-A0A9D1KJS0-F1
#
_entry.id   AF-A0A9D1KJS0-F1
#
_cell.length_a   1.000
_cell.length_b   1.000
_cell.length_c   1.000
_cell.angle_alpha   90.00
_cell.angle_beta   90.00
_cell.angle_gamma   90.00
#
_symmetry.space_group_name_H-M   'P 1'
#
loop_
_entity.id
_entity.type
_entity.pdbx_description
1 polymer ?
#
loop_
_entity_poly.entity_id
_entity_poly.type
_entity_poly.pdbx_seq_one_letter_code
_entity_poly.pdbx_strand_id
1 'polypeptide(L)'
;MEQSLCWFFDAVAVGLILIFVYVGAKKGFVRNIAYTVLIIASFLTSWFAAEVSAPFVYDTFVKEEITQLLYERADSIRPAEIISQTVSDGDYGVEMSESEISQIMSGSTDFFAGLATEMRKNGSPESEEDIASGVRDAATPRLLDSLFSGASDSIYIRQAIDTLSQAGEKVEQVISSLVSGSAQRAAETVESELVAPTVKWILKAIIFIICLFILRLIIKPLSETLTVVNKIPIVGPVNVLLGAALGTVEGAVVVYVCAMAVKAVIKLSSNSLIFLNTDTVNSTRLFIHFYNFDILSLF
;
A
#
# COMPACT_ATOMS: atom_id res chain seq x y z
N MET A 1 10.05 15.64 -22.37
CA MET A 1 10.72 16.17 -21.16
C MET A 1 11.02 15.08 -20.13
N GLU A 2 10.30 13.95 -20.12
CA GLU A 2 10.43 12.85 -19.13
C GLU A 2 11.79 12.09 -19.16
N GLN A 3 12.43 11.94 -20.32
CA GLN A 3 13.76 11.30 -20.41
C GLN A 3 14.90 12.08 -19.72
N SER A 4 14.69 13.37 -19.40
CA SER A 4 15.77 14.23 -18.89
C SER A 4 16.11 14.03 -17.42
N LEU A 5 15.42 13.12 -16.71
CA LEU A 5 15.57 12.96 -15.25
C LEU A 5 15.89 11.52 -14.79
N CYS A 6 15.82 10.53 -15.67
CA CYS A 6 16.13 9.13 -15.33
C CYS A 6 17.60 8.94 -14.94
N TRP A 7 18.50 9.66 -15.62
CA TRP A 7 19.93 9.65 -15.34
C TRP A 7 20.26 10.12 -13.92
N PHE A 8 19.39 10.92 -13.29
CA PHE A 8 19.61 11.39 -11.92
C PHE A 8 19.57 10.23 -10.92
N PHE A 9 18.60 9.32 -11.05
CA PHE A 9 18.48 8.16 -10.15
C PHE A 9 19.71 7.25 -10.25
N ASP A 10 20.18 7.01 -11.48
CA ASP A 10 21.40 6.23 -11.71
C ASP A 10 22.65 6.96 -11.20
N ALA A 11 22.75 8.28 -11.42
CA ALA A 11 23.88 9.08 -10.93
C ALA A 11 23.94 9.11 -9.40
N VAL A 12 22.79 9.24 -8.73
CA VAL A 12 22.70 9.18 -7.26
C VAL A 12 23.03 7.77 -6.77
N ALA A 13 22.52 6.72 -7.40
CA ALA A 13 22.84 5.34 -7.04
C ALA A 13 24.33 5.03 -7.16
N VAL A 14 24.95 5.40 -8.29
CA VAL A 14 26.41 5.27 -8.50
C VAL A 14 27.18 6.11 -7.48
N GLY A 15 26.76 7.36 -7.27
CA GLY A 15 27.38 8.26 -6.29
C GLY A 15 27.36 7.69 -4.87
N LEU A 16 26.22 7.16 -4.43
CA LEU A 16 26.09 6.47 -3.15
C LEU A 16 27.03 5.27 -3.08
N ILE A 17 27.01 4.37 -4.07
CA ILE A 17 27.90 3.19 -4.10
C ILE A 17 29.37 3.64 -4.03
N LEU A 18 29.79 4.64 -4.82
CA LEU A 18 31.16 5.14 -4.81
C LEU A 18 31.57 5.76 -3.47
N ILE A 19 30.67 6.48 -2.78
CA ILE A 19 30.92 6.99 -1.43
C ILE A 19 31.20 5.83 -0.47
N PHE A 20 30.38 4.77 -0.50
CA PHE A 20 30.58 3.63 0.39
C PHE A 20 31.81 2.80 0.01
N VAL A 21 32.12 2.64 -1.28
CA VAL A 21 33.37 2.04 -1.75
C VAL A 21 34.57 2.83 -1.22
N TYR A 22 34.55 4.16 -1.33
CA TYR A 22 35.63 5.02 -0.85
C TYR A 22 35.78 4.96 0.67
N VAL A 23 34.66 5.02 1.40
CA VAL A 23 34.65 4.93 2.87
C VAL A 23 35.13 3.56 3.33
N GLY A 24 34.69 2.47 2.69
CA GLY A 24 35.13 1.10 2.99
C GLY A 24 36.61 0.90 2.68
N ALA A 25 37.10 1.43 1.57
CA ALA A 25 38.52 1.44 1.21
C ALA A 25 39.38 2.19 2.23
N LYS A 26 38.91 3.33 2.74
CA LYS A 26 39.61 4.14 3.75
C LYS A 26 39.56 3.56 5.16
N LYS A 27 38.45 2.93 5.55
CA LYS A 27 38.28 2.31 6.88
C LYS A 27 39.08 1.02 7.04
N GLY A 28 39.35 0.32 5.93
CA GLY A 28 39.96 -1.01 5.91
C GLY A 28 38.95 -2.14 6.18
N PHE A 29 39.27 -3.36 5.75
CA PHE A 29 38.38 -4.52 5.74
C PHE A 29 37.74 -4.82 7.09
N VAL A 30 38.54 -4.93 8.16
CA VAL A 30 38.04 -5.41 9.47
C VAL A 30 37.06 -4.42 10.10
N ARG A 31 37.36 -3.11 10.01
CA ARG A 31 36.46 -2.06 10.49
C ARG A 31 35.19 -2.00 9.63
N ASN A 32 35.31 -2.26 8.34
CA ASN A 32 34.14 -2.34 7.48
C ASN A 32 33.26 -3.55 7.83
N ILE A 33 33.82 -4.75 8.01
CA ILE A 33 33.06 -5.94 8.48
C ILE A 33 32.28 -5.63 9.75
N ALA A 34 32.94 -5.06 10.76
CA ALA A 34 32.28 -4.75 12.03
C ALA A 34 31.10 -3.79 11.82
N TYR A 35 31.27 -2.78 10.95
CA TYR A 35 30.22 -1.83 10.60
C TYR A 35 29.08 -2.49 9.79
N THR A 36 29.41 -3.32 8.80
CA THR A 36 28.44 -4.07 7.99
C THR A 36 27.57 -4.97 8.87
N VAL A 37 28.17 -5.70 9.81
CA VAL A 37 27.45 -6.57 10.75
C VAL A 37 26.47 -5.75 11.61
N LEU A 38 26.88 -4.58 12.09
CA LEU A 38 26.01 -3.68 12.86
C LEU A 38 24.87 -3.10 12.01
N ILE A 39 25.12 -2.77 10.74
CA ILE A 39 24.07 -2.34 9.81
C ILE A 39 23.07 -3.46 9.59
N ILE A 40 23.53 -4.69 9.32
CA ILE A 40 22.65 -5.84 9.10
C ILE A 40 21.82 -6.12 10.36
N ALA A 41 22.44 -6.11 11.53
CA ALA A 41 21.72 -6.24 12.80
C ALA A 41 20.65 -5.15 12.96
N SER A 42 20.97 -3.91 12.61
CA SER A 42 20.03 -2.78 12.69
C SER A 42 18.88 -2.88 11.70
N PHE A 43 19.16 -3.37 10.49
CA PHE A 43 18.13 -3.65 9.51
C PHE A 43 17.13 -4.66 10.07
N LEU A 44 17.62 -5.78 10.61
CA LEU A 44 16.76 -6.81 11.20
C LEU A 44 15.98 -6.29 12.42
N THR A 45 16.64 -5.52 13.31
CA THR A 45 15.97 -4.91 14.45
C THR A 45 14.89 -3.92 14.01
N SER A 46 15.17 -3.09 12.99
CA SER A 46 14.21 -2.11 12.47
C SER A 46 13.05 -2.78 11.76
N TRP A 47 13.32 -3.88 11.03
CA TRP A 47 12.28 -4.69 10.39
C TRP A 47 11.33 -5.26 11.43
N PHE A 48 11.87 -5.92 12.46
CA PHE A 48 11.05 -6.50 13.53
C PHE A 48 10.30 -5.42 14.31
N ALA A 49 10.97 -4.30 14.62
CA ALA A 49 10.33 -3.16 15.27
C ALA A 49 9.16 -2.60 14.43
N ALA A 50 9.32 -2.48 13.11
CA ALA A 50 8.26 -2.04 12.22
C ALA A 50 7.08 -3.02 12.17
N GLU A 51 7.37 -4.33 12.12
CA GLU A 51 6.35 -5.38 12.09
C GLU A 51 5.47 -5.37 13.35
N VAL A 52 6.06 -5.10 14.51
CA VAL A 52 5.34 -5.00 15.79
C VAL A 52 4.67 -3.64 15.97
N SER A 53 5.35 -2.55 15.60
CA SER A 53 4.89 -1.20 15.93
C SER A 53 3.84 -0.68 14.96
N ALA A 54 3.87 -1.06 13.68
CA ALA A 54 2.92 -0.54 12.71
C ALA A 54 1.46 -0.94 12.97
N PRO A 55 1.14 -2.21 13.30
CA PRO A 55 -0.22 -2.57 13.73
C PRO A 55 -0.65 -1.80 14.98
N PHE A 56 0.23 -1.70 15.98
CA PHE A 56 -0.06 -0.96 17.22
C PHE A 56 -0.37 0.52 16.97
N VAL A 57 0.46 1.20 16.17
CA VAL A 57 0.25 2.61 15.81
C VAL A 57 -1.05 2.79 15.06
N TYR A 58 -1.35 1.89 14.11
CA TYR A 58 -2.59 1.93 13.35
C TYR A 58 -3.81 1.76 14.26
N ASP A 59 -3.84 0.68 15.05
CA ASP A 59 -5.00 0.30 15.87
C ASP A 59 -5.27 1.34 16.98
N THR A 60 -4.23 2.07 17.43
CA THR A 60 -4.35 3.07 18.51
C THR A 60 -4.68 4.48 18.00
N PHE A 61 -4.10 4.92 16.88
CA PHE A 61 -4.14 6.33 16.48
C PHE A 61 -4.86 6.60 15.17
N VAL A 62 -4.99 5.60 14.29
CA VAL A 62 -5.46 5.82 12.91
C VAL A 62 -6.80 5.14 12.65
N LYS A 63 -6.99 3.95 13.20
CA LYS A 63 -8.18 3.13 12.96
C LYS A 63 -9.47 3.89 13.25
N GLU A 64 -9.58 4.47 14.44
CA GLU A 64 -10.83 5.15 14.87
C GLU A 64 -11.18 6.33 13.96
N GLU A 65 -10.19 7.14 13.58
CA GLU A 65 -10.39 8.29 12.69
C GLU A 65 -10.85 7.85 11.29
N ILE A 66 -10.23 6.81 10.73
CA ILE A 66 -10.65 6.24 9.44
C ILE A 66 -12.04 5.61 9.53
N THR A 67 -12.32 4.83 10.57
CA THR A 67 -13.63 4.19 10.76
C THR A 67 -14.74 5.24 10.92
N GLN A 68 -14.50 6.32 11.66
CA GLN A 68 -15.46 7.41 11.82
C GLN A 68 -15.72 8.14 10.50
N LEU A 69 -14.66 8.48 9.75
CA LEU A 69 -14.81 9.07 8.41
C LEU A 69 -15.61 8.17 7.48
N LEU A 70 -15.33 6.85 7.49
CA LEU A 70 -16.07 5.89 6.69
C LEU A 70 -17.53 5.74 7.15
N TYR A 71 -17.79 5.81 8.46
CA TYR A 71 -19.14 5.77 9.02
C TYR A 71 -19.96 6.98 8.57
N GLU A 72 -19.44 8.19 8.73
CA GLU A 72 -20.11 9.43 8.30
C GLU A 72 -20.44 9.38 6.80
N ARG A 73 -19.53 8.81 5.99
CA ARG A 73 -19.76 8.61 4.56
C ARG A 73 -20.81 7.54 4.30
N ALA A 74 -20.72 6.38 4.93
CA ALA A 74 -21.66 5.29 4.75
C ALA A 74 -23.08 5.66 5.20
N ASP A 75 -23.22 6.44 6.28
CA ASP A 75 -24.51 6.91 6.81
C ASP A 75 -25.17 7.94 5.89
N SER A 76 -24.37 8.70 5.12
CA SER A 76 -24.89 9.65 4.12
C SER A 76 -25.39 8.99 2.84
N ILE A 77 -25.02 7.73 2.59
CA ILE A 77 -25.46 6.99 1.40
C ILE A 77 -26.90 6.57 1.61
N ARG A 78 -27.71 6.68 0.55
CA ARG A 78 -29.05 6.10 0.46
C ARG A 78 -29.02 4.91 -0.50
N PRO A 79 -28.70 3.69 -0.03
CA PRO A 79 -28.58 2.54 -0.92
C PRO A 79 -29.89 2.26 -1.66
N ALA A 80 -31.04 2.45 -1.00
CA ALA A 80 -32.35 2.24 -1.62
C ALA A 80 -32.60 3.15 -2.84
N GLU A 81 -32.16 4.40 -2.79
CA GLU A 81 -32.25 5.37 -3.91
C GLU A 81 -31.36 4.92 -5.08
N ILE A 82 -30.11 4.56 -4.81
CA ILE A 82 -29.16 4.10 -5.82
C ILE A 82 -29.66 2.80 -6.49
N ILE A 83 -30.19 1.86 -5.72
CA ILE A 83 -30.73 0.61 -6.25
C ILE A 83 -32.02 0.87 -7.04
N SER A 84 -32.92 1.74 -6.56
CA SER A 84 -34.15 2.10 -7.27
C SER A 84 -33.83 2.69 -8.64
N GLN A 85 -32.86 3.61 -8.69
CA GLN A 85 -32.39 4.19 -9.93
C GLN A 85 -31.71 3.14 -10.83
N THR A 86 -30.93 2.22 -10.27
CA THR A 86 -30.27 1.14 -11.04
C THR A 86 -31.27 0.17 -11.65
N VAL A 87 -32.34 -0.17 -10.93
CA VAL A 87 -33.43 -1.00 -11.45
C VAL A 87 -34.20 -0.27 -12.55
N SER A 88 -34.48 1.01 -12.35
CA SER A 88 -35.21 1.84 -13.34
C SER A 88 -34.41 2.10 -14.62
N ASP A 89 -33.09 2.25 -14.49
CA ASP A 89 -32.18 2.40 -15.63
C ASP A 89 -31.97 1.07 -16.39
N GLY A 90 -32.26 -0.07 -15.75
CA GLY A 90 -32.11 -1.39 -16.32
C GLY A 90 -33.35 -1.84 -17.09
N ASP A 91 -33.15 -2.65 -18.14
CA ASP A 91 -34.25 -3.22 -18.95
C ASP A 91 -34.87 -4.46 -18.26
N TYR A 92 -35.20 -4.34 -16.98
CA TYR A 92 -35.76 -5.45 -16.18
C TYR A 92 -37.30 -5.54 -16.28
N GLY A 93 -37.94 -4.64 -17.02
CA GLY A 93 -39.39 -4.63 -17.24
C GLY A 93 -40.25 -4.31 -16.00
N VAL A 94 -39.63 -3.91 -14.89
CA VAL A 94 -40.29 -3.55 -13.63
C VAL A 94 -39.61 -2.35 -12.99
N GLU A 95 -40.38 -1.52 -12.29
CA GLU A 95 -39.87 -0.46 -11.44
C GLU A 95 -39.96 -0.90 -9.97
N MET A 96 -39.04 -0.42 -9.15
CA MET A 96 -38.98 -0.69 -7.71
C MET A 96 -38.86 0.64 -6.96
N SER A 97 -39.80 0.92 -6.06
CA SER A 97 -39.74 2.11 -5.20
C SER A 97 -38.67 1.97 -4.11
N GLU A 98 -38.15 3.10 -3.64
CA GLU A 98 -37.21 3.14 -2.50
C GLU A 98 -37.78 2.46 -1.25
N SER A 99 -39.10 2.56 -1.03
CA SER A 99 -39.77 1.91 0.09
C SER A 99 -39.77 0.39 -0.01
N GLU A 100 -40.00 -0.16 -1.20
CA GLU A 100 -39.97 -1.61 -1.42
C GLU A 100 -38.54 -2.13 -1.23
N ILE A 101 -37.55 -1.43 -1.77
CA ILE A 101 -36.14 -1.80 -1.61
C ILE A 101 -35.72 -1.73 -0.14
N SER A 102 -36.12 -0.70 0.59
CA SER A 102 -35.82 -0.56 2.03
C SER A 102 -36.41 -1.71 2.86
N GLN A 103 -37.60 -2.22 2.50
CA GLN A 103 -38.18 -3.40 3.15
C GLN A 103 -37.34 -4.65 2.90
N ILE A 104 -36.89 -4.85 1.66
CA ILE A 104 -36.03 -5.98 1.27
C ILE A 104 -34.70 -5.92 2.03
N MET A 105 -34.05 -4.74 2.09
CA MET A 105 -32.82 -4.51 2.86
C MET A 105 -32.93 -4.95 4.32
N SER A 106 -34.10 -4.76 4.94
CA SER A 106 -34.34 -5.14 6.34
C SER A 106 -34.76 -6.61 6.54
N GLY A 107 -35.24 -7.27 5.48
CA GLY A 107 -35.91 -8.57 5.55
C GLY A 107 -35.14 -9.75 4.95
N SER A 108 -34.13 -9.51 4.11
CA SER A 108 -33.41 -10.57 3.39
C SER A 108 -31.95 -10.73 3.86
N THR A 109 -31.50 -11.97 4.07
CA THR A 109 -30.08 -12.28 4.33
C THR A 109 -29.19 -12.00 3.13
N ASP A 110 -29.67 -12.30 1.91
CA ASP A 110 -29.06 -11.88 0.65
C ASP A 110 -29.99 -10.88 -0.02
N PHE A 111 -29.56 -9.62 0.01
CA PHE A 111 -30.33 -8.52 -0.55
C PHE A 111 -30.62 -8.71 -2.04
N PHE A 112 -29.62 -9.09 -2.84
CA PHE A 112 -29.80 -9.13 -4.30
C PHE A 112 -30.68 -10.31 -4.71
N ALA A 113 -30.58 -11.44 -3.99
CA ALA A 113 -31.51 -12.56 -4.19
C ALA A 113 -32.94 -12.17 -3.81
N GLY A 114 -33.14 -11.51 -2.65
CA GLY A 114 -34.45 -11.03 -2.22
C GLY A 114 -35.04 -9.99 -3.18
N LEU A 115 -34.20 -9.09 -3.70
CA LEU A 115 -34.57 -8.11 -4.72
C LEU A 115 -35.04 -8.79 -6.00
N ALA A 116 -34.31 -9.79 -6.47
CA ALA A 116 -34.64 -10.52 -7.69
C ALA A 116 -35.97 -11.27 -7.56
N THR A 117 -36.25 -11.90 -6.41
CA THR A 117 -37.53 -12.57 -6.16
C THR A 117 -38.70 -11.58 -6.20
N GLU A 118 -38.57 -10.41 -5.58
CA GLU A 118 -39.65 -9.41 -5.61
C GLU A 118 -39.85 -8.82 -7.01
N MET A 119 -38.76 -8.56 -7.75
CA MET A 119 -38.83 -8.10 -9.15
C MET A 119 -39.49 -9.13 -10.07
N ARG A 120 -39.22 -10.43 -9.89
CA ARG A 120 -39.90 -11.50 -10.62
C ARG A 120 -41.39 -11.54 -10.32
N LYS A 121 -41.76 -11.44 -9.05
CA LYS A 121 -43.15 -11.40 -8.61
C LYS A 121 -43.90 -10.18 -9.17
N ASN A 122 -43.20 -9.06 -9.35
CA ASN A 122 -43.74 -7.85 -9.97
C ASN A 122 -43.81 -7.90 -11.50
N GLY A 123 -43.43 -9.02 -12.12
CA GLY A 123 -43.64 -9.27 -13.56
C GLY A 123 -42.39 -9.17 -14.42
N SER A 124 -41.19 -9.12 -13.84
CA SER A 124 -39.94 -9.09 -14.62
C SER A 124 -39.79 -10.35 -15.51
N PRO A 125 -39.42 -10.20 -16.80
CA PRO A 125 -39.20 -11.33 -17.69
C PRO A 125 -37.86 -12.05 -17.43
N GLU A 126 -36.89 -11.36 -16.82
CA GLU A 126 -35.50 -11.81 -16.58
C GLU A 126 -35.36 -12.79 -15.41
N SER A 127 -34.44 -13.76 -15.48
CA SER A 127 -34.26 -14.75 -14.41
C SER A 127 -33.83 -14.11 -13.08
N GLU A 128 -34.13 -14.75 -11.95
CA GLU A 128 -33.71 -14.21 -10.64
C GLU A 128 -32.18 -14.07 -10.55
N GLU A 129 -31.44 -14.97 -11.20
CA GLU A 129 -29.98 -14.95 -11.26
C GLU A 129 -29.46 -13.78 -12.12
N ASP A 130 -30.09 -13.53 -13.28
CA ASP A 130 -29.75 -12.42 -14.17
C ASP A 130 -30.08 -11.06 -13.54
N ILE A 131 -31.21 -10.95 -12.83
CA ILE A 131 -31.58 -9.74 -12.08
C ILE A 131 -30.59 -9.50 -10.94
N ALA A 132 -30.33 -10.53 -10.12
CA ALA A 132 -29.46 -10.38 -8.96
C ALA A 132 -28.03 -9.99 -9.36
N SER A 133 -27.47 -10.63 -10.38
CA SER A 133 -26.13 -10.31 -10.91
C SER A 133 -26.12 -8.96 -11.63
N GLY A 134 -27.07 -8.70 -12.53
CA GLY A 134 -27.14 -7.46 -13.30
C GLY A 134 -27.32 -6.21 -12.43
N VAL A 135 -28.23 -6.26 -11.46
CA VAL A 135 -28.44 -5.13 -10.53
C VAL A 135 -27.22 -4.94 -9.64
N ARG A 136 -26.61 -6.04 -9.15
CA ARG A 136 -25.37 -5.96 -8.36
C ARG A 136 -24.24 -5.31 -9.13
N ASP A 137 -23.98 -5.77 -10.35
CA ASP A 137 -22.87 -5.30 -11.18
C ASP A 137 -23.05 -3.82 -11.56
N ALA A 138 -24.30 -3.39 -11.81
CA ALA A 138 -24.61 -1.99 -12.12
C ALA A 138 -24.62 -1.08 -10.88
N ALA A 139 -25.05 -1.59 -9.72
CA ALA A 139 -25.14 -0.81 -8.49
C ALA A 139 -23.78 -0.67 -7.77
N THR A 140 -22.93 -1.69 -7.85
CA THR A 140 -21.61 -1.74 -7.21
C THR A 140 -20.77 -0.49 -7.48
N PRO A 141 -20.50 -0.08 -8.74
CA PRO A 141 -19.69 1.11 -9.00
C PRO A 141 -20.35 2.39 -8.49
N ARG A 142 -21.69 2.50 -8.50
CA ARG A 142 -22.42 3.69 -8.00
C ARG A 142 -22.36 3.80 -6.47
N LEU A 143 -22.50 2.66 -5.78
CA LEU A 143 -22.39 2.58 -4.32
C LEU A 143 -20.97 2.88 -3.85
N LEU A 144 -19.97 2.32 -4.53
CA LEU A 144 -18.56 2.62 -4.26
C LEU A 144 -18.25 4.09 -4.53
N ASP A 145 -18.66 4.62 -5.68
CA ASP A 145 -18.43 6.03 -6.01
C ASP A 145 -19.09 6.95 -4.98
N SER A 146 -20.32 6.63 -4.54
CA SER A 146 -21.01 7.41 -3.49
C SER A 146 -20.27 7.38 -2.15
N LEU A 147 -19.76 6.21 -1.74
CA LEU A 147 -18.97 6.04 -0.52
C LEU A 147 -17.68 6.87 -0.54
N PHE A 148 -17.07 7.00 -1.71
CA PHE A 148 -15.82 7.72 -1.89
C PHE A 148 -15.97 9.10 -2.55
N SER A 149 -17.20 9.57 -2.77
CA SER A 149 -17.53 10.73 -3.62
C SER A 149 -16.89 12.04 -3.17
N GLY A 150 -16.73 12.27 -1.87
CA GLY A 150 -16.03 13.45 -1.33
C GLY A 150 -14.51 13.31 -1.21
N ALA A 151 -13.97 12.16 -1.59
CA ALA A 151 -12.56 11.84 -1.54
C ALA A 151 -12.02 11.56 -2.97
N SER A 152 -12.92 11.56 -3.97
CA SER A 152 -12.70 11.27 -5.38
C SER A 152 -11.86 12.31 -6.14
N ASP A 153 -11.68 13.52 -5.60
CA ASP A 153 -10.73 14.51 -6.14
C ASP A 153 -9.27 14.08 -5.89
N SER A 154 -9.05 13.15 -4.95
CA SER A 154 -7.76 12.53 -4.71
C SER A 154 -7.56 11.36 -5.68
N ILE A 155 -6.56 11.49 -6.56
CA ILE A 155 -6.06 10.44 -7.46
C ILE A 155 -5.89 9.08 -6.73
N TYR A 156 -5.55 9.12 -5.44
CA TYR A 156 -5.30 7.93 -4.62
C TYR A 156 -6.54 7.09 -4.35
N ILE A 157 -7.71 7.72 -4.25
CA ILE A 157 -8.95 7.04 -3.91
C ILE A 157 -9.62 6.45 -5.14
N ARG A 158 -9.48 7.11 -6.30
CA ARG A 158 -9.89 6.53 -7.58
C ARG A 158 -9.15 5.23 -7.88
N GLN A 159 -7.84 5.18 -7.63
CA GLN A 159 -7.07 3.97 -7.87
C GLN A 159 -7.31 2.89 -6.81
N ALA A 160 -7.63 3.26 -5.57
CA ALA A 160 -8.15 2.32 -4.60
C ALA A 160 -9.43 1.69 -5.15
N ILE A 161 -10.42 2.49 -5.60
CA ILE A 161 -11.66 2.00 -6.21
C ILE A 161 -11.38 1.07 -7.40
N ASP A 162 -10.48 1.42 -8.32
CA ASP A 162 -10.17 0.58 -9.49
C ASP A 162 -9.48 -0.75 -9.14
N THR A 163 -8.60 -0.75 -8.13
CA THR A 163 -7.95 -1.97 -7.63
C THR A 163 -8.95 -2.82 -6.85
N LEU A 164 -9.91 -2.17 -6.19
CA LEU A 164 -10.99 -2.81 -5.44
C LEU A 164 -11.99 -3.47 -6.36
N SER A 165 -12.41 -2.84 -7.46
CA SER A 165 -13.29 -3.44 -8.47
C SER A 165 -12.70 -4.73 -9.05
N GLN A 166 -11.37 -4.90 -9.02
CA GLN A 166 -10.70 -6.13 -9.43
C GLN A 166 -10.65 -7.21 -8.33
N ALA A 167 -10.85 -6.84 -7.07
CA ALA A 167 -10.85 -7.73 -5.90
C ALA A 167 -12.29 -8.13 -5.51
N GLY A 168 -13.05 -8.67 -6.47
CA GLY A 168 -14.50 -8.88 -6.41
C GLY A 168 -15.07 -9.36 -5.07
N GLU A 169 -14.47 -10.36 -4.43
CA GLU A 169 -14.93 -10.91 -3.14
C GLU A 169 -14.98 -9.87 -2.01
N LYS A 170 -14.00 -8.97 -1.96
CA LYS A 170 -13.96 -7.90 -0.93
C LYS A 170 -15.00 -6.83 -1.20
N VAL A 171 -15.24 -6.53 -2.48
CA VAL A 171 -16.27 -5.58 -2.88
C VAL A 171 -17.66 -6.11 -2.52
N GLU A 172 -17.91 -7.41 -2.73
CA GLU A 172 -19.17 -8.04 -2.34
C GLU A 172 -19.47 -7.88 -0.84
N GLN A 173 -18.47 -8.03 0.03
CA GLN A 173 -18.63 -7.83 1.48
C GLN A 173 -18.96 -6.37 1.84
N VAL A 174 -18.35 -5.41 1.13
CA VAL A 174 -18.66 -3.98 1.32
C VAL A 174 -20.08 -3.64 0.84
N ILE A 175 -20.47 -4.11 -0.34
CA ILE A 175 -21.80 -3.86 -0.91
C ILE A 175 -22.88 -4.53 -0.07
N SER A 176 -22.70 -5.78 0.35
CA SER A 176 -23.65 -6.45 1.25
C SER A 176 -23.79 -5.73 2.60
N SER A 177 -22.70 -5.22 3.16
CA SER A 177 -22.75 -4.44 4.41
C SER A 177 -23.47 -3.10 4.22
N LEU A 178 -23.24 -2.39 3.12
CA LEU A 178 -23.94 -1.14 2.78
C LEU A 178 -25.44 -1.39 2.61
N VAL A 179 -25.81 -2.43 1.87
CA VAL A 179 -27.21 -2.68 1.54
C VAL A 179 -27.97 -3.39 2.69
N SER A 180 -27.26 -3.97 3.66
CA SER A 180 -27.86 -4.46 4.93
C SER A 180 -28.37 -3.33 5.86
N GLY A 181 -28.18 -2.06 5.49
CA GLY A 181 -28.62 -0.90 6.26
C GLY A 181 -27.79 -0.63 7.52
N SER A 182 -26.60 -1.25 7.64
CA SER A 182 -25.70 -1.02 8.77
C SER A 182 -24.47 -0.23 8.34
N ALA A 183 -24.59 1.10 8.30
CA ALA A 183 -23.50 2.03 7.99
C ALA A 183 -22.24 1.75 8.84
N GLN A 184 -22.43 1.38 10.12
CA GLN A 184 -21.35 0.97 11.01
C GLN A 184 -20.59 -0.28 10.51
N ARG A 185 -21.31 -1.34 10.10
CA ARG A 185 -20.66 -2.55 9.59
C ARG A 185 -19.99 -2.28 8.25
N ALA A 186 -20.63 -1.51 7.38
CA ALA A 186 -20.03 -1.09 6.12
C ALA A 186 -18.71 -0.34 6.36
N ALA A 187 -18.68 0.59 7.31
CA ALA A 187 -17.47 1.31 7.68
C ALA A 187 -16.38 0.39 8.23
N GLU A 188 -16.73 -0.55 9.12
CA GLU A 188 -15.80 -1.53 9.69
C GLU A 188 -15.23 -2.48 8.62
N THR A 189 -16.07 -2.99 7.71
CA THR A 189 -15.65 -3.88 6.63
C THR A 189 -14.74 -3.16 5.62
N VAL A 190 -15.10 -1.93 5.23
CA VAL A 190 -14.26 -1.11 4.35
C VAL A 190 -12.91 -0.82 5.04
N GLU A 191 -12.93 -0.50 6.33
CA GLU A 191 -11.71 -0.26 7.10
C GLU A 191 -10.83 -1.51 7.15
N SER A 192 -11.37 -2.66 7.59
CA SER A 192 -10.58 -3.86 7.85
C SER A 192 -10.07 -4.53 6.59
N GLU A 193 -10.90 -4.58 5.54
CA GLU A 193 -10.59 -5.31 4.32
C GLU A 193 -9.79 -4.49 3.31
N LEU A 194 -9.97 -3.16 3.33
CA LEU A 194 -9.49 -2.28 2.26
C LEU A 194 -8.44 -1.28 2.75
N VAL A 195 -8.75 -0.55 3.82
CA VAL A 195 -7.91 0.57 4.26
C VAL A 195 -6.76 0.09 5.14
N ALA A 196 -7.04 -0.73 6.14
CA ALA A 196 -6.07 -1.18 7.13
C ALA A 196 -4.85 -1.88 6.52
N PRO A 197 -4.97 -2.82 5.56
CA PRO A 197 -3.80 -3.48 4.99
C PRO A 197 -2.85 -2.49 4.31
N THR A 198 -3.42 -1.53 3.58
CA THR A 198 -2.68 -0.50 2.84
C THR A 198 -1.98 0.45 3.82
N VAL A 199 -2.71 0.98 4.79
CA VAL A 199 -2.15 1.92 5.78
C VAL A 199 -1.12 1.24 6.68
N LYS A 200 -1.36 0.00 7.13
CA LYS A 200 -0.38 -0.77 7.91
C LYS A 200 0.90 -1.01 7.10
N TRP A 201 0.82 -1.32 5.81
CA TRP A 201 2.00 -1.45 4.96
C TRP A 201 2.82 -0.15 4.88
N ILE A 202 2.15 0.99 4.73
CA ILE A 202 2.78 2.32 4.71
C ILE A 202 3.45 2.63 6.06
N LEU A 203 2.73 2.40 7.17
CA LEU A 203 3.26 2.60 8.51
C LEU A 203 4.48 1.73 8.78
N LYS A 204 4.48 0.46 8.34
CA LYS A 204 5.65 -0.42 8.41
C LYS A 204 6.85 0.21 7.70
N ALA A 205 6.66 0.71 6.48
CA ALA A 205 7.73 1.34 5.71
C ALA A 205 8.27 2.61 6.41
N ILE A 206 7.39 3.47 6.91
CA ILE A 206 7.77 4.72 7.60
C ILE A 206 8.52 4.40 8.90
N ILE A 207 7.97 3.53 9.75
CA ILE A 207 8.58 3.15 11.02
C ILE A 207 9.93 2.46 10.78
N PHE A 208 10.02 1.58 9.79
CA PHE A 208 11.27 0.95 9.40
C PHE A 208 12.35 1.98 9.05
N ILE A 209 12.02 2.97 8.22
CA ILE A 209 12.96 4.04 7.82
C ILE A 209 13.39 4.87 9.03
N ILE A 210 12.46 5.25 9.90
CA ILE A 210 12.73 6.04 11.11
C ILE A 210 13.64 5.24 12.06
N CYS A 211 13.29 3.98 12.37
CA CYS A 211 14.10 3.11 13.22
C CYS A 211 15.50 2.91 12.64
N LEU A 212 15.61 2.61 11.34
CA LEU A 212 16.88 2.42 10.67
C LEU A 212 17.74 3.70 10.72
N PHE A 213 17.12 4.86 10.52
CA PHE A 213 17.80 6.15 10.62
C PHE A 213 18.31 6.42 12.04
N ILE A 214 17.48 6.19 13.06
CA ILE A 214 17.87 6.32 14.47
C ILE A 214 19.02 5.37 14.83
N LEU A 215 18.92 4.09 14.49
CA LEU A 215 19.99 3.12 14.76
C LEU A 215 21.28 3.51 14.04
N ARG A 216 21.19 4.02 12.81
CA ARG A 216 22.36 4.48 12.05
C ARG A 216 23.03 5.70 12.71
N LEU A 217 22.25 6.62 13.29
CA LEU A 217 22.80 7.75 14.07
C LEU A 217 23.55 7.27 15.32
N ILE A 218 23.10 6.18 15.96
CA ILE A 218 23.75 5.60 17.14
C ILE A 218 25.01 4.80 16.75
N ILE A 219 24.96 4.04 15.66
CA ILE A 219 26.07 3.16 15.24
C ILE A 219 27.29 3.94 14.78
N LYS A 220 27.10 5.09 14.12
CA LYS A 220 28.21 5.91 13.61
C LYS A 220 29.23 6.26 14.73
N PRO A 221 28.85 6.93 15.84
CA PRO A 221 29.78 7.20 16.95
C PRO A 221 30.21 5.94 17.72
N LEU A 222 29.33 4.93 17.84
CA LEU A 222 29.65 3.69 18.56
C LEU A 222 30.76 2.90 17.87
N SER A 223 30.73 2.81 16.54
CA SER A 223 31.72 2.10 15.74
C SER A 223 33.10 2.77 15.72
N GLU A 224 33.15 4.09 15.93
CA GLU A 224 34.39 4.87 16.02
C GLU A 224 35.10 4.68 17.36
N THR A 225 34.34 4.28 18.40
CA THR A 225 34.83 4.11 19.78
C THR A 225 35.23 2.66 20.09
N LEU A 226 34.82 1.67 19.27
CA LEU A 226 35.18 0.26 19.43
C LEU A 226 36.66 0.00 19.06
N THR A 227 37.55 0.21 20.03
CA THR A 227 39.01 0.02 19.94
C THR A 227 39.47 -1.42 19.69
N VAL A 228 38.59 -2.41 19.79
CA VAL A 228 38.90 -3.85 19.58
C VAL A 228 39.33 -4.14 18.15
N VAL A 229 38.80 -3.41 17.17
CA VAL A 229 39.10 -3.61 15.75
C VAL A 229 40.47 -3.06 15.34
N ASN A 230 41.13 -2.30 16.22
CA ASN A 230 42.41 -1.63 15.96
C ASN A 230 43.64 -2.58 16.07
N LYS A 231 43.43 -3.87 16.37
CA LYS A 231 44.51 -4.83 16.65
C LYS A 231 44.89 -5.76 15.48
N ILE A 232 44.24 -5.68 14.32
CA ILE A 232 44.58 -6.54 13.18
C ILE A 232 45.47 -5.75 12.20
N PRO A 233 46.78 -6.02 12.14
CA PRO A 233 47.70 -5.35 11.22
C PRO A 233 47.54 -5.93 9.81
N ILE A 234 46.44 -5.60 9.13
CA ILE A 234 46.30 -5.89 7.70
C ILE A 234 46.79 -4.69 6.90
N VAL A 235 48.11 -4.53 6.85
CA VAL A 235 48.74 -3.49 6.05
C VAL A 235 48.94 -4.05 4.65
N GLY A 236 48.12 -3.59 3.69
CA GLY A 236 48.36 -3.90 2.29
C GLY A 236 47.20 -3.55 1.34
N PRO A 237 47.47 -3.53 0.03
CA PRO A 237 46.46 -3.30 -1.02
C PRO A 237 45.24 -4.23 -0.90
N VAL A 238 45.42 -5.45 -0.38
CA VAL A 238 44.35 -6.43 -0.16
C VAL A 238 43.32 -5.94 0.87
N ASN A 239 43.76 -5.27 1.94
CA ASN A 239 42.85 -4.73 2.97
C ASN A 239 41.97 -3.59 2.42
N VAL A 240 42.55 -2.77 1.54
CA VAL A 240 41.85 -1.69 0.84
C VAL A 240 40.87 -2.26 -0.17
N LEU A 241 41.27 -3.27 -0.94
CA LEU A 241 40.43 -3.94 -1.94
C LEU A 241 39.23 -4.63 -1.29
N LEU A 242 39.44 -5.37 -0.20
CA LEU A 242 38.35 -6.04 0.51
C LEU A 242 37.45 -5.04 1.24
N GLY A 243 38.00 -3.94 1.77
CA GLY A 243 37.21 -2.83 2.32
C GLY A 243 36.36 -2.16 1.24
N ALA A 244 36.90 -1.95 0.05
CA ALA A 244 36.16 -1.43 -1.11
C ALA A 244 35.04 -2.37 -1.54
N ALA A 245 35.31 -3.68 -1.62
CA ALA A 245 34.32 -4.71 -1.98
C ALA A 245 33.15 -4.75 -0.98
N LEU A 246 33.43 -4.72 0.33
CA LEU A 246 32.38 -4.61 1.35
C LEU A 246 31.64 -3.27 1.27
N GLY A 247 32.35 -2.18 0.99
CA GLY A 247 31.74 -0.87 0.73
C GLY A 247 30.75 -0.90 -0.42
N THR A 248 31.03 -1.65 -1.49
CA THR A 248 30.08 -1.88 -2.59
C THR A 248 28.79 -2.53 -2.09
N VAL A 249 28.90 -3.57 -1.24
CA VAL A 249 27.74 -4.27 -0.67
C VAL A 249 26.93 -3.34 0.22
N GLU A 250 27.58 -2.57 1.09
CA GLU A 250 26.90 -1.57 1.94
C GLU A 250 26.18 -0.50 1.10
N GLY A 251 26.84 0.01 0.06
CA GLY A 251 26.25 0.96 -0.88
C GLY A 251 25.04 0.39 -1.60
N ALA A 252 25.12 -0.87 -2.04
CA ALA A 252 24.02 -1.59 -2.67
C ALA A 252 22.80 -1.73 -1.73
N VAL A 253 23.02 -2.07 -0.45
CA VAL A 253 21.95 -2.14 0.56
C VAL A 253 21.29 -0.77 0.76
N VAL A 254 22.07 0.31 0.81
CA VAL A 254 21.52 1.67 0.97
C VAL A 254 20.73 2.11 -0.25
N VAL A 255 21.24 1.84 -1.46
CA VAL A 255 20.50 2.12 -2.71
C VAL A 255 19.21 1.31 -2.75
N TYR A 256 19.22 0.05 -2.29
CA TYR A 256 18.00 -0.75 -2.17
C TYR A 256 16.97 -0.14 -1.21
N VAL A 257 17.39 0.32 -0.01
CA VAL A 257 16.48 1.01 0.92
C VAL A 257 15.91 2.29 0.29
N CYS A 258 16.73 3.07 -0.43
CA CYS A 258 16.25 4.22 -1.19
C CYS A 258 15.25 3.80 -2.28
N ALA A 259 15.49 2.69 -2.96
CA ALA A 259 14.58 2.13 -3.96
C ALA A 259 13.25 1.67 -3.34
N MET A 260 13.26 1.10 -2.13
CA MET A 260 12.04 0.81 -1.38
C MET A 260 11.27 2.07 -1.01
N ALA A 261 11.96 3.13 -0.56
CA ALA A 261 11.33 4.41 -0.27
C ALA A 261 10.70 5.03 -1.53
N VAL A 262 11.42 4.99 -2.66
CA VAL A 262 10.90 5.45 -3.96
C VAL A 262 9.71 4.58 -4.42
N LYS A 263 9.77 3.25 -4.25
CA LYS A 263 8.65 2.34 -4.54
C LYS A 263 7.43 2.64 -3.67
N ALA A 264 7.63 2.92 -2.38
CA ALA A 264 6.55 3.36 -1.50
C ALA A 264 5.97 4.69 -1.99
N VAL A 265 6.81 5.69 -2.29
CA VAL A 265 6.34 6.98 -2.80
C VAL A 265 5.64 6.86 -4.15
N ILE A 266 6.12 6.02 -5.08
CA ILE A 266 5.46 5.80 -6.38
C ILE A 266 4.11 5.11 -6.20
N LYS A 267 4.05 4.05 -5.40
CA LYS A 267 2.79 3.34 -5.10
C LYS A 267 1.79 4.27 -4.41
N LEU A 268 2.27 5.07 -3.45
CA LEU A 268 1.45 6.02 -2.70
C LEU A 268 1.05 7.22 -3.52
N SER A 269 1.91 7.65 -4.44
CA SER A 269 1.63 8.74 -5.36
C SER A 269 0.93 8.27 -6.62
N SER A 270 0.56 6.98 -6.73
CA SER A 270 -0.19 6.47 -7.88
C SER A 270 0.46 6.85 -9.22
N ASN A 271 1.79 6.87 -9.28
CA ASN A 271 2.52 7.29 -10.46
C ASN A 271 2.36 8.77 -10.89
N SER A 272 1.68 9.62 -10.11
CA SER A 272 1.28 10.98 -10.51
C SER A 272 2.39 12.03 -10.40
N LEU A 273 3.47 11.74 -9.66
CA LEU A 273 4.58 12.67 -9.50
C LEU A 273 5.41 12.72 -10.78
N ILE A 274 5.67 13.93 -11.27
CA ILE A 274 6.47 14.19 -12.49
C ILE A 274 7.86 13.54 -12.40
N PHE A 275 8.43 13.43 -11.19
CA PHE A 275 9.79 12.92 -10.96
C PHE A 275 9.84 11.54 -10.29
N LEU A 276 8.81 11.14 -9.54
CA LEU A 276 8.74 9.88 -8.81
C LEU A 276 7.59 9.05 -9.37
N ASN A 277 7.81 8.54 -10.59
CA ASN A 277 6.89 7.65 -11.28
C ASN A 277 7.65 6.44 -11.88
N THR A 278 6.90 5.38 -12.10
CA THR A 278 7.23 4.10 -12.71
C THR A 278 7.85 4.27 -14.09
N ASP A 279 7.39 5.20 -14.92
CA ASP A 279 7.95 5.42 -16.27
C ASP A 279 9.39 5.95 -16.18
N THR A 280 9.63 6.87 -15.24
CA THR A 280 10.94 7.44 -14.93
C THR A 280 11.87 6.37 -14.33
N VAL A 281 11.37 5.53 -13.42
CA VAL A 281 12.16 4.46 -12.79
C VAL A 281 12.47 3.33 -13.78
N ASN A 282 11.52 2.90 -14.61
CA ASN A 282 11.72 1.87 -15.63
C ASN A 282 12.72 2.30 -16.71
N SER A 283 12.86 3.60 -16.92
CA SER A 283 13.83 4.18 -17.84
C SER A 283 15.25 4.29 -17.26
N THR A 284 15.43 3.99 -15.97
CA THR A 284 16.77 3.92 -15.34
C THR A 284 17.49 2.62 -15.72
N ARG A 285 18.83 2.64 -15.70
CA ARG A 285 19.64 1.46 -16.06
C ARG A 285 20.15 0.70 -14.85
N LEU A 286 20.58 1.38 -13.81
CA LEU A 286 21.12 0.77 -12.60
C LEU A 286 20.02 0.67 -11.53
N PHE A 287 19.33 1.77 -11.27
CA PHE A 287 18.36 1.89 -10.18
C PHE A 287 17.19 0.91 -10.32
N ILE A 288 16.76 0.60 -11.56
CA ILE A 288 15.68 -0.35 -11.85
C ILE A 288 15.95 -1.75 -11.27
N HIS A 289 17.20 -2.19 -11.23
CA HIS A 289 17.57 -3.50 -10.70
C HIS A 289 17.31 -3.57 -9.19
N PHE A 290 17.65 -2.50 -8.47
CA PHE A 290 17.36 -2.37 -7.03
C PHE A 290 15.87 -2.18 -6.76
N TYR A 291 15.19 -1.43 -7.63
CA TYR A 291 13.76 -1.22 -7.53
C TYR A 291 12.96 -2.52 -7.73
N ASN A 292 13.34 -3.35 -8.71
CA ASN A 292 12.64 -4.61 -8.99
C ASN A 292 13.08 -5.76 -8.09
N PHE A 293 14.18 -5.62 -7.35
CA PHE A 293 14.62 -6.64 -6.41
C PHE A 293 13.57 -6.84 -5.32
N ASP A 294 13.10 -8.08 -5.17
CA ASP A 294 12.15 -8.44 -4.14
C ASP A 294 12.85 -9.37 -3.14
N ILE A 295 13.20 -8.84 -1.97
CA ILE A 295 13.89 -9.63 -0.96
C ILE A 295 12.99 -10.73 -0.37
N LEU A 296 11.67 -10.60 -0.52
CA LEU A 296 10.69 -11.58 -0.05
C LEU A 296 10.64 -12.82 -0.94
N SER A 297 11.11 -12.77 -2.20
CA SER A 297 11.15 -13.96 -3.06
C SER A 297 12.32 -14.90 -2.76
N LEU A 298 13.18 -14.54 -1.80
CA LEU A 298 14.37 -15.30 -1.37
C LEU A 298 14.14 -16.13 -0.10
N PHE A 299 12.97 -16.00 0.54
CA PHE A 299 12.56 -16.70 1.76
C PHE A 299 11.21 -17.38 1.55
#